data_AF-A0AAV8VDH1-F1
#
_entry.id   AF-A0AAV8VDH1-F1
#
_cell.length_a   1.000
_cell.length_b   1.000
_cell.length_c   1.000
_cell.angle_alpha   90.00
_cell.angle_beta   90.00
_cell.angle_gamma   90.00
#
_symmetry.space_group_name_H-M   'P 1'
#
loop_
_entity.id
_entity.type
_entity.pdbx_description
1 polymer ?
#
loop_
_entity_poly.entity_id
_entity_poly.type
_entity_poly.pdbx_seq_one_letter_code
_entity_poly.pdbx_strand_id
1 'polypeptide(L)'
;IHLQKLRIIQALLIIHPFIDEQRQPLINLITECFCTEIHQPCVKQLMQWLLFSLLKDQDSNCLNLIKTKIDSTSKTRPSSIIAFIVVLLHLTLYKEEFYWFSAIEMLIPWCMGAHFKLRVYSQAAVRKLLEDSKQRKYTEFLNKYGYLEKSILSVIEASGQSFYDTLKSDEFIFTVFTPQRDYSFETIYVDIPRLNHVTKMEWENILQHKFMKHKTMDVLNKDRTFAESVTVNTRNSNKAMAASDDVFGNNYTIIQRKINPCQIVDEQENSKSVSDLILIASLVDKSSNLGGLSRTCEVFGVRDFVLNDIKILDDKDFKSLSMSSEGWVHTVEVKINKLREYILEVRNKGYFIIGAEQTSRSISLHKYKFNKKTALVLGNEKEGIPADIIPLLDECIEIPQFGMVRSLNVHVAGATFLWEYVKQHMVE
;
A
#
# COMPACT_ATOMS: atom_id res chain seq x y z
N ILE A 1 -3.37 7.27 -11.52
CA ILE A 1 -4.28 8.22 -10.83
C ILE A 1 -3.71 8.67 -9.48
N HIS A 2 -3.45 7.78 -8.50
CA HIS A 2 -2.98 8.22 -7.17
C HIS A 2 -1.62 8.94 -7.21
N LEU A 3 -0.66 8.46 -8.02
CA LEU A 3 0.63 9.14 -8.25
C LEU A 3 0.48 10.55 -8.85
N GLN A 4 -0.44 10.71 -9.81
CA GLN A 4 -0.73 12.01 -10.41
C GLN A 4 -1.31 12.97 -9.37
N LYS A 5 -2.27 12.51 -8.55
CA LYS A 5 -2.82 13.31 -7.45
C LYS A 5 -1.73 13.68 -6.44
N LEU A 6 -0.86 12.74 -6.07
CA LEU A 6 0.27 12.99 -5.17
C LEU A 6 1.17 14.10 -5.71
N ARG A 7 1.62 14.01 -6.96
CA ARG A 7 2.48 15.02 -7.61
C ARG A 7 1.80 16.38 -7.74
N ILE A 8 0.51 16.41 -8.09
CA ILE A 8 -0.26 17.67 -8.16
C ILE A 8 -0.30 18.34 -6.79
N ILE A 9 -0.60 17.62 -5.72
CA ILE A 9 -0.66 18.20 -4.37
C ILE A 9 0.73 18.64 -3.89
N GLN A 10 1.78 17.86 -4.16
CA GLN A 10 3.17 18.25 -3.83
C GLN A 10 3.57 19.54 -4.56
N ALA A 11 3.23 19.67 -5.84
CA ALA A 11 3.47 20.90 -6.61
C ALA A 11 2.64 22.08 -6.08
N LEU A 12 1.36 21.87 -5.76
CA LEU A 12 0.51 22.91 -5.18
C LEU A 12 1.04 23.38 -3.82
N LEU A 13 1.58 22.48 -2.98
CA LEU A 13 2.23 22.85 -1.73
C LEU A 13 3.44 23.77 -1.94
N ILE A 14 4.20 23.62 -3.02
CA ILE A 14 5.32 24.54 -3.31
C ILE A 14 4.80 25.88 -3.86
N ILE A 15 3.80 25.84 -4.74
CA ILE A 15 3.39 27.01 -5.53
C ILE A 15 2.37 27.88 -4.79
N HIS A 16 1.63 27.34 -3.81
CA HIS A 16 0.58 28.10 -3.10
C HIS A 16 0.98 29.48 -2.56
N PRO A 17 2.23 29.76 -2.11
CA PRO A 17 2.60 31.09 -1.63
C PRO A 17 2.58 32.16 -2.73
N PHE A 18 2.58 31.75 -4.01
CA PHE A 18 2.58 32.65 -5.17
C PHE A 18 1.19 32.80 -5.80
N ILE A 19 0.17 32.14 -5.25
CA ILE A 19 -1.17 32.06 -5.83
C ILE A 19 -2.18 32.78 -4.93
N ASP A 20 -2.20 34.11 -4.99
CA ASP A 20 -3.14 34.90 -4.20
C ASP A 20 -4.55 34.95 -4.83
N GLU A 21 -4.66 35.14 -6.16
CA GLU A 21 -5.97 35.25 -6.84
C GLU A 21 -6.78 33.95 -6.84
N GLN A 22 -6.14 32.78 -6.87
CA GLN A 22 -6.82 31.47 -6.89
C GLN A 22 -6.89 30.81 -5.50
N ARG A 23 -6.56 31.54 -4.42
CA ARG A 23 -6.56 31.00 -3.05
C ARG A 23 -7.94 30.47 -2.63
N GLN A 24 -9.00 31.25 -2.82
CA GLN A 24 -10.35 30.86 -2.41
C GLN A 24 -10.95 29.72 -3.25
N PRO A 25 -10.81 29.71 -4.60
CA PRO A 25 -11.15 28.55 -5.41
C PRO A 25 -10.44 27.26 -4.97
N LEU A 26 -9.15 27.36 -4.64
CA LEU A 26 -8.36 26.21 -4.19
C LEU A 26 -8.85 25.67 -2.83
N ILE A 27 -9.18 26.55 -1.88
CA ILE A 27 -9.81 26.16 -0.61
C ILE A 27 -11.13 25.41 -0.87
N ASN A 28 -11.99 25.96 -1.73
CA ASN A 28 -13.27 25.33 -2.05
C ASN A 28 -13.08 23.93 -2.67
N LEU A 29 -12.16 23.80 -3.63
CA LEU A 29 -11.83 22.53 -4.27
C LEU A 29 -11.33 21.49 -3.26
N ILE A 30 -10.36 21.84 -2.41
CA ILE A 30 -9.78 20.90 -1.43
C ILE A 30 -10.84 20.47 -0.41
N THR A 31 -11.64 21.41 0.09
CA THR A 31 -12.71 21.08 1.06
C THR A 31 -13.79 20.20 0.43
N GLU A 32 -14.12 20.39 -0.85
CA GLU A 32 -15.03 19.51 -1.58
C GLU A 32 -14.42 18.12 -1.79
N CYS A 33 -13.16 18.02 -2.20
CA CYS A 33 -12.45 16.76 -2.38
C CYS A 33 -12.39 15.92 -1.09
N PHE A 34 -12.35 16.54 0.09
CA PHE A 34 -12.45 15.80 1.37
C PHE A 34 -13.84 15.20 1.59
N CYS A 35 -14.89 15.87 1.13
CA CYS A 35 -16.27 15.42 1.29
C CYS A 35 -16.64 14.33 0.28
N THR A 36 -16.15 14.41 -0.95
CA THR A 36 -16.61 13.57 -2.08
C THR A 36 -15.75 12.34 -2.33
N GLU A 37 -14.43 12.42 -2.14
CA GLU A 37 -13.49 11.40 -2.60
C GLU A 37 -12.80 10.60 -1.47
N ILE A 38 -12.39 9.37 -1.77
CA ILE A 38 -11.50 8.56 -0.92
C ILE A 38 -10.07 8.75 -1.41
N HIS A 39 -9.19 9.23 -0.54
CA HIS A 39 -7.78 9.46 -0.84
C HIS A 39 -6.88 8.47 -0.09
N GLN A 40 -5.73 8.14 -0.70
CA GLN A 40 -4.64 7.44 -0.02
C GLN A 40 -4.12 8.30 1.16
N PRO A 41 -3.66 7.71 2.28
CA PRO A 41 -3.22 8.45 3.46
C PRO A 41 -2.23 9.59 3.17
N CYS A 42 -1.18 9.34 2.38
CA CYS A 42 -0.19 10.34 2.01
C CYS A 42 -0.81 11.55 1.28
N VAL A 43 -1.67 11.31 0.28
CA VAL A 43 -2.36 12.38 -0.46
C VAL A 43 -3.26 13.18 0.47
N LYS A 44 -4.01 12.50 1.34
CA LYS A 44 -4.90 13.13 2.33
C LYS A 44 -4.11 14.04 3.28
N GLN A 45 -2.96 13.60 3.78
CA GLN A 45 -2.14 14.37 4.71
C GLN A 45 -1.50 15.60 4.03
N LEU A 46 -1.00 15.45 2.80
CA LEU A 46 -0.50 16.61 2.06
C LEU A 46 -1.62 17.61 1.71
N MET A 47 -2.83 17.13 1.41
CA MET A 47 -3.99 18.00 1.23
C MET A 47 -4.39 18.72 2.53
N GLN A 48 -4.29 18.05 3.68
CA GLN A 48 -4.54 18.67 4.99
C GLN A 48 -3.51 19.78 5.25
N TRP A 49 -2.24 19.51 4.95
CA TRP A 49 -1.19 20.52 5.06
C TRP A 49 -1.43 21.69 4.10
N LEU A 50 -1.82 21.43 2.85
CA LEU A 50 -2.13 22.50 1.90
C LEU A 50 -3.30 23.36 2.39
N LEU A 51 -4.39 22.74 2.86
CA LEU A 51 -5.53 23.47 3.40
C LEU A 51 -5.13 24.32 4.62
N PHE A 52 -4.32 23.76 5.51
CA PHE A 52 -3.75 24.51 6.63
C PHE A 52 -2.96 25.74 6.15
N SER A 53 -2.05 25.56 5.20
CA SER A 53 -1.20 26.64 4.70
C SER A 53 -1.98 27.75 3.99
N LEU A 54 -3.12 27.41 3.38
CA LEU A 54 -4.03 28.38 2.77
C LEU A 54 -4.84 29.18 3.81
N LEU A 55 -5.17 28.55 4.95
CA LEU A 55 -6.04 29.11 5.99
C LEU A 55 -5.29 29.81 7.13
N LYS A 56 -4.00 29.50 7.36
CA LYS A 56 -3.23 29.98 8.52
C LYS A 56 -3.21 31.51 8.66
N ASP A 57 -3.23 32.24 7.54
CA ASP A 57 -3.16 33.70 7.48
C ASP A 57 -4.56 34.35 7.42
N GLN A 58 -5.64 33.56 7.32
CA GLN A 58 -7.00 34.08 7.42
C GLN A 58 -7.40 34.27 8.89
N ASP A 59 -8.23 35.28 9.13
CA ASP A 59 -8.81 35.58 10.45
C ASP A 59 -9.97 34.62 10.78
N SER A 60 -10.85 35.02 11.72
CA SER A 60 -11.96 34.24 12.30
C SER A 60 -12.87 33.50 11.30
N ASN A 61 -12.86 33.89 10.01
CA ASN A 61 -13.56 33.18 8.94
C ASN A 61 -13.09 31.73 8.74
N CYS A 62 -11.83 31.39 9.07
CA CYS A 62 -11.32 30.03 8.90
C CYS A 62 -12.03 29.00 9.79
N LEU A 63 -12.32 29.34 11.05
CA LEU A 63 -13.04 28.47 11.99
C LEU A 63 -14.49 28.26 11.55
N ASN A 64 -15.15 29.32 11.07
CA ASN A 64 -16.52 29.24 10.57
C ASN A 64 -16.60 28.32 9.35
N LEU A 65 -15.67 28.43 8.40
CA LEU A 65 -15.60 27.54 7.25
C LEU A 65 -15.47 26.06 7.68
N ILE A 66 -14.56 25.77 8.61
CA ILE A 66 -14.36 24.42 9.13
C ILE A 66 -15.64 23.92 9.81
N LYS A 67 -16.26 24.76 10.64
CA LYS A 67 -17.51 24.42 11.33
C LYS A 67 -18.62 24.08 10.35
N THR A 68 -18.88 24.94 9.36
CA THR A 68 -19.90 24.69 8.33
C THR A 68 -19.63 23.40 7.56
N LYS A 69 -18.36 23.12 7.22
CA LYS A 69 -18.00 21.88 6.51
C LYS A 69 -18.14 20.64 7.38
N ILE A 70 -17.79 20.70 8.66
CA ILE A 70 -18.01 19.60 9.61
C ILE A 70 -19.52 19.32 9.72
N ASP A 71 -20.34 20.35 9.89
CA ASP A 71 -21.80 20.21 10.00
C ASP A 71 -22.42 19.61 8.74
N SER A 72 -22.00 20.06 7.55
CA SER A 72 -22.48 19.48 6.28
C SER A 72 -22.02 18.03 6.09
N THR A 73 -20.79 17.71 6.50
CA THR A 73 -20.17 16.39 6.30
C THR A 73 -20.69 15.35 7.29
N SER A 74 -21.14 15.79 8.47
CA SER A 74 -21.76 14.91 9.48
C SER A 74 -22.96 14.13 8.95
N LYS A 75 -23.74 14.75 8.06
CA LYS A 75 -24.95 14.15 7.50
C LYS A 75 -24.67 13.18 6.36
N THR A 76 -23.56 13.37 5.65
CA THR A 76 -23.24 12.60 4.43
C THR A 76 -22.18 11.54 4.69
N ARG A 77 -21.03 11.93 5.24
CA ARG A 77 -19.84 11.07 5.35
C ARG A 77 -19.00 11.39 6.60
N PRO A 78 -19.38 10.89 7.78
CA PRO A 78 -18.72 11.20 9.05
C PRO A 78 -17.20 10.91 9.09
N SER A 79 -16.71 9.93 8.33
CA SER A 79 -15.27 9.59 8.29
C SER A 79 -14.39 10.69 7.68
N SER A 80 -14.97 11.57 6.83
CA SER A 80 -14.23 12.68 6.23
C SER A 80 -13.99 13.83 7.20
N ILE A 81 -14.73 13.90 8.31
CA ILE A 81 -14.55 14.89 9.39
C ILE A 81 -13.14 14.85 9.98
N ILE A 82 -12.53 13.66 9.98
CA ILE A 82 -11.15 13.47 10.45
C ILE A 82 -10.18 14.43 9.76
N ALA A 83 -10.37 14.72 8.46
CA ALA A 83 -9.49 15.64 7.75
C ALA A 83 -9.59 17.07 8.29
N PHE A 84 -10.81 17.51 8.58
CA PHE A 84 -11.06 18.83 9.16
C PHE A 84 -10.57 18.93 10.62
N ILE A 85 -10.67 17.85 11.40
CA ILE A 85 -10.13 17.81 12.77
C ILE A 85 -8.62 17.99 12.78
N VAL A 86 -7.90 17.31 11.90
CA VAL A 86 -6.43 17.42 11.80
C VAL A 86 -6.04 18.84 11.38
N VAL A 87 -6.75 19.45 10.43
CA VAL A 87 -6.49 20.84 10.02
C VAL A 87 -6.80 21.82 11.16
N LEU A 88 -7.92 21.63 11.87
CA LEU A 88 -8.31 22.44 13.02
C LEU A 88 -7.25 22.37 14.13
N LEU A 89 -6.75 21.18 14.45
CA LEU A 89 -5.68 20.99 15.42
C LEU A 89 -4.47 21.86 15.07
N HIS A 90 -3.92 21.74 13.86
CA HIS A 90 -2.74 22.54 13.52
C HIS A 90 -3.03 24.04 13.48
N LEU A 91 -4.20 24.47 12.98
CA LEU A 91 -4.59 25.89 12.99
C LEU A 91 -4.61 26.45 14.41
N THR A 92 -5.13 25.68 15.36
CA THR A 92 -5.20 26.10 16.77
C THR A 92 -3.82 26.13 17.43
N LEU A 93 -2.96 25.15 17.14
CA LEU A 93 -1.57 25.18 17.58
C LEU A 93 -0.80 26.38 17.00
N TYR A 94 -1.17 26.88 15.83
CA TYR A 94 -0.54 28.08 15.24
C TYR A 94 -1.08 29.40 15.79
N LYS A 95 -2.38 29.49 16.10
CA LYS A 95 -3.05 30.73 16.54
C LYS A 95 -2.98 30.94 18.07
N GLU A 96 -3.40 32.12 18.50
CA GLU A 96 -3.46 32.54 19.90
C GLU A 96 -4.53 31.80 20.72
N GLU A 97 -4.43 31.88 22.05
CA GLU A 97 -5.28 31.16 23.03
C GLU A 97 -6.80 31.28 22.76
N PHE A 98 -7.27 32.43 22.27
CA PHE A 98 -8.69 32.62 21.93
C PHE A 98 -9.24 31.56 20.96
N TYR A 99 -8.45 31.12 19.97
CA TYR A 99 -8.87 30.10 19.01
C TYR A 99 -9.01 28.71 19.64
N TRP A 100 -8.33 28.46 20.75
CA TRP A 100 -8.33 27.17 21.43
C TRP A 100 -9.68 26.87 22.05
N PHE A 101 -10.33 27.87 22.64
CA PHE A 101 -11.68 27.75 23.21
C PHE A 101 -12.70 27.32 22.16
N SER A 102 -12.73 27.99 21.00
CA SER A 102 -13.65 27.63 19.92
C SER A 102 -13.36 26.25 19.34
N ALA A 103 -12.09 25.89 19.20
CA ALA A 103 -11.74 24.60 18.62
C ALA A 103 -12.02 23.42 19.54
N ILE A 104 -11.74 23.52 20.83
CA ILE A 104 -12.06 22.43 21.76
C ILE A 104 -13.57 22.21 21.85
N GLU A 105 -14.37 23.28 21.83
CA GLU A 105 -15.84 23.18 21.77
C GLU A 105 -16.33 22.48 20.49
N MET A 106 -15.63 22.64 19.36
CA MET A 106 -15.91 21.91 18.13
C MET A 106 -15.47 20.44 18.17
N LEU A 107 -14.43 20.09 18.94
CA LEU A 107 -13.87 18.74 19.01
C LEU A 107 -14.60 17.83 20.01
N ILE A 108 -15.02 18.37 21.16
CA ILE A 108 -15.65 17.62 22.26
C ILE A 108 -16.81 16.71 21.81
N PRO A 109 -17.77 17.16 20.96
CA PRO A 109 -18.88 16.31 20.53
C PRO A 109 -18.42 15.03 19.82
N TRP A 110 -17.28 15.09 19.14
CA TRP A 110 -16.74 13.98 18.35
C TRP A 110 -15.92 13.00 19.19
N CYS A 111 -15.46 13.40 20.39
CA CYS A 111 -14.79 12.49 21.33
C CYS A 111 -15.71 11.37 21.83
N MET A 112 -17.03 11.59 21.82
CA MET A 112 -18.06 10.66 22.33
C MET A 112 -19.02 10.14 21.25
N GLY A 113 -18.80 10.47 19.97
CA GLY A 113 -19.71 10.09 18.88
C GLY A 113 -19.69 8.60 18.52
N ALA A 114 -20.66 8.07 17.79
CA ALA A 114 -20.77 6.62 17.49
C ALA A 114 -19.65 6.06 16.58
N HIS A 115 -18.98 6.90 15.79
CA HIS A 115 -17.93 6.47 14.84
C HIS A 115 -16.56 6.30 15.52
N PHE A 116 -16.09 5.05 15.63
CA PHE A 116 -14.85 4.71 16.34
C PHE A 116 -13.61 5.49 15.89
N LYS A 117 -13.30 5.51 14.58
CA LYS A 117 -12.12 6.24 14.07
C LYS A 117 -12.21 7.74 14.34
N LEU A 118 -13.40 8.31 14.15
CA LEU A 118 -13.62 9.74 14.40
C LEU A 118 -13.42 10.09 15.89
N ARG A 119 -13.91 9.23 16.81
CA ARG A 119 -13.65 9.37 18.24
C ARG A 119 -12.16 9.38 18.55
N VAL A 120 -11.42 8.39 18.05
CA VAL A 120 -9.97 8.24 18.31
C VAL A 120 -9.20 9.49 17.88
N TYR A 121 -9.44 10.00 16.67
CA TYR A 121 -8.75 11.20 16.17
C TYR A 121 -9.15 12.46 16.95
N SER A 122 -10.42 12.58 17.36
CA SER A 122 -10.88 13.71 18.17
C SER A 122 -10.26 13.69 19.57
N GLN A 123 -10.20 12.51 20.20
CA GLN A 123 -9.55 12.30 21.50
C GLN A 123 -8.05 12.59 21.43
N ALA A 124 -7.36 12.14 20.38
CA ALA A 124 -5.95 12.46 20.15
C ALA A 124 -5.72 13.98 19.97
N ALA A 125 -6.58 14.66 19.22
CA ALA A 125 -6.51 16.11 19.03
C ALA A 125 -6.71 16.87 20.36
N VAL A 126 -7.74 16.53 21.13
CA VAL A 126 -7.99 17.17 22.42
C VAL A 126 -6.86 16.89 23.42
N ARG A 127 -6.32 15.65 23.45
CA ARG A 127 -5.16 15.33 24.28
C ARG A 127 -3.97 16.21 23.93
N LYS A 128 -3.66 16.37 22.64
CA LYS A 128 -2.56 17.23 22.15
C LYS A 128 -2.77 18.70 22.53
N LEU A 129 -3.99 19.23 22.44
CA LEU A 129 -4.29 20.59 22.93
C LEU A 129 -4.07 20.71 24.45
N LEU A 130 -4.50 19.72 25.24
CA LEU A 130 -4.30 19.78 26.70
C LEU A 130 -2.80 19.70 27.07
N GLU A 131 -2.01 18.89 26.37
CA GLU A 131 -0.56 18.82 26.54
C GLU A 131 0.14 20.14 26.17
N ASP A 132 -0.14 20.70 24.99
CA ASP A 132 0.52 21.91 24.51
C ASP A 132 0.07 23.18 25.28
N SER A 133 -1.17 23.22 25.77
CA SER A 133 -1.65 24.31 26.63
C SER A 133 -0.92 24.36 27.98
N LYS A 134 -0.50 23.20 28.52
CA LYS A 134 0.41 23.15 29.69
C LYS A 134 1.78 23.71 29.35
N GLN A 135 2.34 23.36 28.19
CA GLN A 135 3.64 23.85 27.75
C GLN A 135 3.63 25.38 27.54
N ARG A 136 2.53 25.92 27.01
CA ARG A 136 2.34 27.37 26.78
C ARG A 136 1.84 28.16 27.99
N LYS A 137 1.51 27.49 29.10
CA LYS A 137 0.98 28.09 30.34
C LYS A 137 -0.35 28.83 30.16
N TYR A 138 -1.24 28.30 29.33
CA TYR A 138 -2.60 28.83 29.15
C TYR A 138 -3.51 28.45 30.32
N THR A 139 -3.44 29.23 31.40
CA THR A 139 -4.11 28.95 32.67
C THR A 139 -5.63 29.03 32.57
N GLU A 140 -6.17 29.96 31.80
CA GLU A 140 -7.63 30.11 31.63
C GLU A 140 -8.21 28.90 30.90
N PHE A 141 -7.57 28.49 29.81
CA PHE A 141 -7.93 27.29 29.07
C PHE A 141 -7.88 26.03 29.95
N LEU A 142 -6.80 25.84 30.72
CA LEU A 142 -6.63 24.69 31.61
C LEU A 142 -7.66 24.68 32.75
N ASN A 143 -8.01 25.84 33.30
CA ASN A 143 -9.06 25.93 34.33
C ASN A 143 -10.42 25.50 33.76
N LYS A 144 -10.72 25.86 32.51
CA LYS A 144 -12.00 25.53 31.87
C LYS A 144 -12.09 24.10 31.35
N TYR A 145 -11.00 23.50 30.86
CA TYR A 145 -11.05 22.19 30.17
C TYR A 145 -10.09 21.13 30.71
N GLY A 146 -9.26 21.44 31.71
CA GLY A 146 -8.26 20.51 32.25
C GLY A 146 -8.87 19.21 32.80
N TYR A 147 -10.15 19.21 33.20
CA TYR A 147 -10.85 18.01 33.65
C TYR A 147 -11.02 16.95 32.54
N LEU A 148 -11.02 17.35 31.26
CA LEU A 148 -11.21 16.43 30.13
C LEU A 148 -10.03 15.47 29.97
N GLU A 149 -8.84 15.85 30.43
CA GLU A 149 -7.64 15.02 30.30
C GLU A 149 -7.83 13.65 30.94
N LYS A 150 -8.31 13.61 32.20
CA LYS A 150 -8.54 12.36 32.93
C LYS A 150 -9.60 11.50 32.24
N SER A 151 -10.65 12.13 31.72
CA SER A 151 -11.74 11.44 31.02
C SER A 151 -11.30 10.86 29.68
N ILE A 152 -10.40 11.53 28.96
CA ILE A 152 -9.87 11.03 27.69
C ILE A 152 -8.84 9.93 27.94
N LEU A 153 -7.95 10.10 28.92
CA LEU A 153 -6.95 9.10 29.27
C LEU A 153 -7.60 7.77 29.67
N SER A 154 -8.65 7.79 30.50
CA SER A 154 -9.36 6.56 30.88
C SER A 154 -10.00 5.85 29.69
N VAL A 155 -10.52 6.59 28.70
CA VAL A 155 -11.08 6.02 27.47
C VAL A 155 -9.99 5.46 26.55
N ILE A 156 -8.83 6.12 26.47
CA ILE A 156 -7.66 5.63 25.74
C ILE A 156 -7.15 4.33 26.35
N GLU A 157 -7.03 4.28 27.69
CA GLU A 157 -6.62 3.09 28.44
C GLU A 157 -7.61 1.94 28.24
N ALA A 158 -8.92 2.21 28.31
CA ALA A 158 -9.96 1.22 28.06
C ALA A 158 -9.98 0.71 26.61
N SER A 159 -9.65 1.57 25.64
CA SER A 159 -9.54 1.18 24.22
C SER A 159 -8.26 0.39 23.92
N GLY A 160 -7.25 0.48 24.80
CA GLY A 160 -6.00 -0.28 24.72
C GLY A 160 -5.26 -0.06 23.40
N GLN A 161 -4.68 -1.14 22.85
CA GLN A 161 -3.91 -1.08 21.60
C GLN A 161 -4.72 -0.62 20.38
N SER A 162 -6.05 -0.83 20.36
CA SER A 162 -6.89 -0.46 19.21
C SER A 162 -6.88 1.06 18.91
N PHE A 163 -6.65 1.87 19.95
CA PHE A 163 -6.48 3.32 19.83
C PHE A 163 -5.20 3.66 19.06
N TYR A 164 -4.08 3.13 19.53
CA TYR A 164 -2.77 3.34 18.91
C TYR A 164 -2.71 2.75 17.51
N ASP A 165 -3.30 1.58 17.30
CA ASP A 165 -3.43 0.91 16.01
C ASP A 165 -4.13 1.77 14.95
N THR A 166 -5.17 2.49 15.37
CA THR A 166 -5.93 3.38 14.50
C THR A 166 -5.15 4.64 14.11
N LEU A 167 -4.21 5.06 14.96
CA LEU A 167 -3.34 6.21 14.74
C LEU A 167 -1.98 5.83 14.14
N LYS A 168 -1.64 4.54 13.99
CA LYS A 168 -0.30 4.08 13.55
C LYS A 168 0.30 4.83 12.36
N SER A 169 -0.50 5.18 11.35
CA SER A 169 -0.04 5.91 10.15
C SER A 169 0.01 7.43 10.32
N ASP A 170 -0.71 7.96 11.31
CA ASP A 170 -0.99 9.38 11.48
C ASP A 170 -0.47 9.88 12.85
N GLU A 171 0.20 9.05 13.65
CA GLU A 171 0.64 9.38 15.01
C GLU A 171 1.64 10.54 15.04
N PHE A 172 2.51 10.61 14.02
CA PHE A 172 3.46 11.71 13.89
C PHE A 172 2.77 13.08 13.79
N ILE A 173 1.54 13.11 13.25
CA ILE A 173 0.72 14.31 13.11
C ILE A 173 0.35 14.89 14.47
N PHE A 174 0.07 14.03 15.45
CA PHE A 174 -0.35 14.45 16.79
C PHE A 174 0.82 14.65 17.75
N THR A 175 2.04 14.32 17.34
CA THR A 175 3.20 14.26 18.26
C THR A 175 4.31 15.23 17.86
N VAL A 176 4.84 15.09 16.64
CA VAL A 176 6.10 15.74 16.23
C VAL A 176 5.89 16.72 15.08
N PHE A 177 4.99 16.40 14.14
CA PHE A 177 4.80 17.20 12.94
C PHE A 177 4.24 18.59 13.25
N THR A 178 4.89 19.61 12.71
CA THR A 178 4.45 20.99 12.77
C THR A 178 4.53 21.60 11.36
N PRO A 179 3.39 21.87 10.71
CA PRO A 179 3.34 22.35 9.32
C PRO A 179 4.22 23.54 8.96
N GLN A 180 4.50 24.47 9.88
CA GLN A 180 5.38 25.62 9.66
C GLN A 180 6.85 25.24 9.73
N ARG A 181 7.21 24.46 10.75
CA ARG A 181 8.60 24.12 11.06
C ARG A 181 9.15 23.12 10.04
N ASP A 182 8.30 22.17 9.65
CA ASP A 182 8.66 21.09 8.75
C ASP A 182 8.43 21.46 7.27
N TYR A 183 8.22 22.74 6.95
CA TYR A 183 8.01 23.20 5.57
C TYR A 183 9.31 23.22 4.76
N SER A 184 9.64 22.06 4.17
CA SER A 184 10.83 21.84 3.36
C SER A 184 10.56 20.90 2.18
N PHE A 185 11.44 20.92 1.17
CA PHE A 185 11.36 19.96 0.05
C PHE A 185 11.53 18.53 0.53
N GLU A 186 12.49 18.28 1.42
CA GLU A 186 12.72 16.99 2.05
C GLU A 186 11.44 16.46 2.71
N THR A 187 10.72 17.29 3.45
CA THR A 187 9.52 16.84 4.15
C THR A 187 8.37 16.52 3.19
N ILE A 188 8.17 17.33 2.14
CA ILE A 188 7.07 17.15 1.17
C ILE A 188 7.30 15.92 0.27
N TYR A 189 8.55 15.68 -0.16
CA TYR A 189 8.88 14.64 -1.14
C TYR A 189 9.47 13.37 -0.56
N VAL A 190 10.06 13.44 0.64
CA VAL A 190 10.76 12.32 1.28
C VAL A 190 10.10 11.93 2.60
N ASP A 191 9.99 12.82 3.59
CA ASP A 191 9.56 12.40 4.94
C ASP A 191 8.11 11.95 4.99
N ILE A 192 7.16 12.75 4.48
CA ILE A 192 5.74 12.37 4.52
C ILE A 192 5.50 11.08 3.72
N PRO A 193 5.99 10.94 2.47
CA PRO A 193 5.90 9.66 1.76
C PRO A 193 6.55 8.49 2.51
N ARG A 194 7.74 8.69 3.08
CA ARG A 194 8.47 7.66 3.87
C ARG A 194 7.67 7.20 5.09
N LEU A 195 7.12 8.13 5.86
CA LEU A 195 6.34 7.84 7.07
C LEU A 195 5.00 7.14 6.74
N ASN A 196 4.47 7.37 5.53
CA ASN A 196 3.30 6.66 5.00
C ASN A 196 3.64 5.33 4.30
N HIS A 197 4.90 4.89 4.33
CA HIS A 197 5.38 3.68 3.66
C HIS A 197 5.16 3.67 2.14
N VAL A 198 5.19 4.85 1.51
CA VAL A 198 5.22 4.98 0.05
C VAL A 198 6.54 4.39 -0.47
N THR A 199 6.48 3.57 -1.52
CA THR A 199 7.64 2.85 -2.07
C THR A 199 8.74 3.82 -2.53
N LYS A 200 10.02 3.47 -2.32
CA LYS A 200 11.15 4.32 -2.71
C LYS A 200 11.19 4.65 -4.21
N MET A 201 10.60 3.82 -5.07
CA MET A 201 10.47 4.11 -6.52
C MET A 201 9.56 5.30 -6.81
N GLU A 202 8.66 5.66 -5.88
CA GLU A 202 7.80 6.83 -5.97
C GLU A 202 8.43 8.07 -5.29
N TRP A 203 9.59 7.91 -4.64
CA TRP A 203 10.36 9.02 -4.10
C TRP A 203 11.09 9.68 -5.27
N GLU A 204 10.70 10.90 -5.61
CA GLU A 204 11.56 11.71 -6.46
C GLU A 204 12.75 12.15 -5.62
N ASN A 205 13.95 11.75 -6.03
CA ASN A 205 15.19 12.08 -5.35
C ASN A 205 15.59 13.53 -5.69
N ILE A 206 14.73 14.49 -5.30
CA ILE A 206 14.89 15.92 -5.61
C ILE A 206 16.21 16.47 -5.07
N LEU A 207 16.79 15.82 -4.06
CA LEU A 207 18.11 16.14 -3.49
C LEU A 207 19.28 16.00 -4.49
N GLN A 208 19.11 15.29 -5.60
CA GLN A 208 20.15 15.16 -6.64
C GLN A 208 20.12 16.28 -7.69
N HIS A 209 19.04 17.06 -7.76
CA HIS A 209 18.91 18.12 -8.75
C HIS A 209 19.60 19.41 -8.27
N LYS A 210 20.63 19.86 -9.01
CA LYS A 210 21.39 21.11 -8.77
C LYS A 210 20.57 22.41 -8.94
N PHE A 211 19.29 22.30 -9.22
CA PHE A 211 18.39 23.44 -9.27
C PHE A 211 17.91 23.67 -7.85
N MET A 212 18.30 24.78 -7.21
CA MET A 212 17.59 25.50 -6.13
C MET A 212 18.60 26.43 -5.43
N LYS A 213 19.08 27.43 -6.17
CA LYS A 213 19.84 28.57 -5.61
C LYS A 213 18.93 29.71 -5.10
N HIS A 214 17.61 29.59 -5.27
CA HIS A 214 16.63 30.60 -4.86
C HIS A 214 15.96 30.24 -3.53
N LYS A 215 16.08 31.17 -2.56
CA LYS A 215 15.80 31.04 -1.11
C LYS A 215 14.31 31.03 -0.71
N THR A 216 13.38 30.51 -1.52
CA THR A 216 11.94 30.59 -1.17
C THR A 216 11.47 29.49 -0.23
N MET A 217 12.10 28.31 -0.26
CA MET A 217 11.85 27.22 0.69
C MET A 217 13.15 26.46 0.96
N ASP A 218 13.34 26.01 2.21
CA ASP A 218 14.53 25.24 2.59
C ASP A 218 14.50 23.87 1.91
N VAL A 219 15.64 23.44 1.37
CA VAL A 219 15.78 22.12 0.72
C VAL A 219 15.71 21.00 1.75
N LEU A 220 16.37 21.19 2.90
CA LEU A 220 16.42 20.24 4.01
C LEU A 220 15.63 20.78 5.19
N ASN A 221 15.01 19.88 5.96
CA ASN A 221 14.37 20.26 7.21
C ASN A 221 15.46 20.60 8.24
N LYS A 222 15.45 21.83 8.76
CA LYS A 222 16.39 22.29 9.80
C LYS A 222 16.16 21.56 11.13
N ASP A 223 14.91 21.20 11.42
CA ASP A 223 14.56 20.42 12.59
C ASP A 223 14.45 18.93 12.20
N ARG A 224 15.44 18.15 12.60
CA ARG A 224 15.49 16.72 12.29
C ARG A 224 14.55 15.87 13.15
N THR A 225 13.86 16.43 14.15
CA THR A 225 12.94 15.65 15.00
C THR A 225 11.86 14.95 14.18
N PHE A 226 11.37 15.60 13.11
CA PHE A 226 10.41 14.99 12.20
C PHE A 226 11.05 13.96 11.25
N ALA A 227 12.21 14.28 10.66
CA ALA A 227 12.94 13.39 9.77
C ALA A 227 13.41 12.10 10.49
N GLU A 228 13.81 12.22 11.76
CA GLU A 228 14.22 11.09 12.60
C GLU A 228 13.02 10.37 13.24
N SER A 229 11.81 10.91 13.08
CA SER A 229 10.61 10.24 13.57
C SER A 229 10.42 8.93 12.82
N VAL A 230 9.98 7.92 13.58
CA VAL A 230 9.74 6.59 13.04
C VAL A 230 8.39 6.09 13.50
N THR A 231 7.57 5.65 12.55
CA THR A 231 6.28 5.01 12.84
C THR A 231 6.51 3.76 13.68
N VAL A 232 5.56 3.45 14.59
CA VAL A 232 5.66 2.42 15.65
C VAL A 232 6.17 1.05 15.19
N ASN A 233 5.99 0.68 13.92
CA ASN A 233 6.58 -0.54 13.35
C ASN A 233 8.11 -0.60 13.47
N THR A 234 8.78 0.55 13.57
CA THR A 234 10.26 0.62 13.62
C THR A 234 10.79 0.82 15.04
N ARG A 235 9.98 1.36 15.96
CA ARG A 235 10.29 1.31 17.40
C ARG A 235 10.28 -0.14 17.91
N ASN A 236 9.41 -0.98 17.36
CA ASN A 236 9.36 -2.40 17.68
C ASN A 236 10.47 -3.22 16.99
N SER A 237 10.94 -2.82 15.80
CA SER A 237 12.11 -3.47 15.18
C SER A 237 13.41 -3.17 15.93
N ASN A 238 13.57 -1.94 16.44
CA ASN A 238 14.78 -1.54 17.17
C ASN A 238 14.81 -2.08 18.61
N LYS A 239 13.65 -2.37 19.23
CA LYS A 239 13.60 -3.11 20.51
C LYS A 239 13.81 -4.62 20.35
N ALA A 240 13.47 -5.20 19.21
CA ALA A 240 13.64 -6.64 18.95
C ALA A 240 15.12 -7.06 18.81
N MET A 241 16.06 -6.13 18.60
CA MET A 241 17.50 -6.42 18.58
C MET A 241 18.17 -6.34 19.95
N ALA A 242 17.48 -5.87 21.01
CA ALA A 242 18.10 -5.58 22.31
C ALA A 242 17.47 -6.31 23.50
N ALA A 243 16.60 -7.30 23.28
CA ALA A 243 16.02 -8.11 24.35
C ALA A 243 15.86 -9.57 23.89
N SER A 244 16.99 -10.28 23.82
CA SER A 244 16.99 -11.69 24.19
C SER A 244 16.94 -11.77 25.70
N ASP A 245 16.08 -12.65 26.22
CA ASP A 245 15.84 -12.94 27.64
C ASP A 245 14.83 -12.00 28.31
N ASP A 246 13.53 -12.30 28.17
CA ASP A 246 12.79 -12.92 29.29
C ASP A 246 11.27 -13.06 29.04
N VAL A 247 10.78 -14.23 29.46
CA VAL A 247 9.44 -14.55 29.99
C VAL A 247 8.21 -14.38 29.07
N PHE A 248 7.63 -15.55 28.76
CA PHE A 248 6.27 -15.75 28.24
C PHE A 248 5.21 -14.93 29.00
N GLY A 249 4.54 -14.02 28.29
CA GLY A 249 3.31 -13.37 28.76
C GLY A 249 2.72 -12.46 27.69
N ASN A 250 1.59 -12.90 27.11
CA ASN A 250 0.69 -12.14 26.21
C ASN A 250 1.22 -11.77 24.81
N ASN A 251 1.09 -12.66 23.83
CA ASN A 251 1.39 -12.36 22.42
C ASN A 251 0.31 -12.91 21.46
N TYR A 252 -0.69 -12.10 21.14
CA TYR A 252 -1.30 -12.12 19.80
C TYR A 252 -1.12 -10.72 19.20
N THR A 253 -0.03 -10.54 18.44
CA THR A 253 0.12 -9.63 17.27
C THR A 253 1.57 -9.53 16.76
N ILE A 254 2.42 -10.54 16.99
CA ILE A 254 3.62 -10.74 16.16
C ILE A 254 3.16 -11.48 14.91
N ILE A 255 2.59 -10.75 13.94
CA ILE A 255 2.28 -11.32 12.62
C ILE A 255 3.48 -11.07 11.73
N GLN A 256 4.16 -12.14 11.34
CA GLN A 256 5.20 -12.10 10.31
C GLN A 256 4.60 -11.52 9.03
N ARG A 257 5.03 -10.32 8.63
CA ARG A 257 4.69 -9.76 7.32
C ARG A 257 5.53 -10.46 6.26
N LYS A 258 5.02 -10.54 5.03
CA LYS A 258 5.79 -11.05 3.90
C LYS A 258 7.03 -10.17 3.75
N ILE A 259 8.20 -10.79 3.82
CA ILE A 259 9.47 -10.14 3.53
C ILE A 259 9.47 -9.82 2.04
N ASN A 260 9.85 -8.58 1.67
CA ASN A 260 10.13 -8.26 0.28
C ASN A 260 11.43 -8.97 -0.10
N PRO A 261 11.42 -9.92 -1.07
CA PRO A 261 12.61 -10.71 -1.39
C PRO A 261 13.80 -9.85 -1.83
N CYS A 262 13.56 -8.64 -2.34
CA CYS A 262 14.58 -7.70 -2.79
C CYS A 262 14.55 -6.40 -1.95
N GLN A 263 15.35 -6.37 -0.88
CA GLN A 263 15.84 -5.11 -0.29
C GLN A 263 17.37 -5.07 -0.18
N ILE A 264 18.08 -6.07 -0.70
CA ILE A 264 19.54 -6.15 -0.66
C ILE A 264 20.05 -6.73 -1.99
N VAL A 265 20.00 -5.95 -3.06
CA VAL A 265 20.97 -6.10 -4.16
C VAL A 265 21.18 -4.69 -4.70
N ASP A 266 22.40 -4.18 -4.57
CA ASP A 266 22.87 -3.02 -5.31
C ASP A 266 22.58 -3.21 -6.81
N GLU A 267 22.44 -2.11 -7.56
CA GLU A 267 22.08 -2.07 -8.99
C GLU A 267 23.11 -2.71 -9.95
N GLN A 268 23.89 -3.69 -9.50
CA GLN A 268 24.90 -4.40 -10.29
C GLN A 268 24.83 -5.91 -10.02
N GLU A 269 23.85 -6.59 -10.62
CA GLU A 269 23.95 -7.96 -11.19
C GLU A 269 22.55 -8.43 -11.62
N ASN A 270 22.15 -8.02 -12.83
CA ASN A 270 20.86 -8.37 -13.42
C ASN A 270 20.93 -9.76 -14.07
N SER A 271 21.28 -10.79 -13.30
CA SER A 271 21.12 -12.18 -13.71
C SER A 271 20.15 -12.87 -12.76
N LYS A 272 18.85 -12.54 -12.90
CA LYS A 272 17.80 -13.45 -12.38
C LYS A 272 18.13 -14.84 -12.95
N SER A 273 18.25 -15.85 -12.09
CA SER A 273 18.44 -17.24 -12.51
C SER A 273 17.14 -17.73 -13.17
N VAL A 274 16.96 -17.41 -14.45
CA VAL A 274 15.78 -17.81 -15.23
C VAL A 274 15.82 -19.32 -15.40
N SER A 275 14.84 -20.03 -14.84
CA SER A 275 14.72 -21.48 -14.98
C SER A 275 14.58 -21.88 -16.46
N ASP A 276 14.89 -23.13 -16.80
CA ASP A 276 14.65 -23.68 -18.14
C ASP A 276 13.19 -24.17 -18.30
N LEU A 277 12.24 -23.53 -17.61
CA LEU A 277 10.84 -23.90 -17.56
C LEU A 277 9.97 -22.96 -18.39
N ILE A 278 9.13 -23.54 -19.26
CA ILE A 278 8.10 -22.83 -20.02
C ILE A 278 6.73 -23.26 -19.50
N LEU A 279 5.84 -22.31 -19.23
CA LEU A 279 4.44 -22.60 -18.92
C LEU A 279 3.54 -22.22 -20.10
N ILE A 280 2.82 -23.20 -20.63
CA ILE A 280 1.89 -23.05 -21.74
C ILE A 280 0.46 -23.04 -21.20
N ALA A 281 -0.14 -21.85 -21.14
CA ALA A 281 -1.49 -21.60 -20.64
C ALA A 281 -2.45 -21.10 -21.73
N SER A 282 -2.13 -21.30 -23.02
CA SER A 282 -2.99 -20.91 -24.15
C SER A 282 -4.38 -21.57 -24.17
N LEU A 283 -4.60 -22.64 -23.40
CA LEU A 283 -5.90 -23.31 -23.30
C LEU A 283 -6.75 -22.82 -22.09
N VAL A 284 -6.18 -21.99 -21.22
CA VAL A 284 -6.85 -21.50 -20.00
C VAL A 284 -7.68 -20.27 -20.35
N ASP A 285 -8.97 -20.32 -20.05
CA ASP A 285 -9.91 -19.28 -20.48
C ASP A 285 -10.07 -18.15 -19.46
N LYS A 286 -10.04 -18.46 -18.15
CA LYS A 286 -10.37 -17.46 -17.12
C LYS A 286 -9.20 -16.52 -16.85
N SER A 287 -9.44 -15.22 -17.02
CA SER A 287 -8.44 -14.16 -16.74
C SER A 287 -7.94 -14.19 -15.29
N SER A 288 -8.79 -14.53 -14.33
CA SER A 288 -8.38 -14.69 -12.92
C SER A 288 -7.38 -15.84 -12.71
N ASN A 289 -7.58 -16.97 -13.38
CA ASN A 289 -6.62 -18.08 -13.33
C ASN A 289 -5.29 -17.71 -13.97
N LEU A 290 -5.33 -17.00 -15.12
CA LEU A 290 -4.13 -16.48 -15.78
C LEU A 290 -3.39 -15.46 -14.92
N GLY A 291 -4.09 -14.58 -14.20
CA GLY A 291 -3.47 -13.63 -13.28
C GLY A 291 -2.76 -14.32 -12.10
N GLY A 292 -3.39 -15.35 -11.53
CA GLY A 292 -2.77 -16.18 -10.49
C GLY A 292 -1.54 -16.95 -11.00
N LEU A 293 -1.62 -17.51 -12.21
CA LEU A 293 -0.49 -18.18 -12.87
C LEU A 293 0.65 -17.22 -13.17
N SER A 294 0.38 -16.03 -13.71
CA SER A 294 1.39 -14.98 -13.96
C SER A 294 2.21 -14.68 -12.71
N ARG A 295 1.52 -14.48 -11.58
CA ARG A 295 2.18 -14.24 -10.29
C ARG A 295 3.04 -15.41 -9.87
N THR A 296 2.55 -16.63 -10.05
CA THR A 296 3.28 -17.84 -9.67
C THR A 296 4.50 -18.07 -10.55
N CYS A 297 4.38 -17.79 -11.86
CA CYS A 297 5.48 -17.84 -12.81
C CYS A 297 6.61 -16.88 -12.47
N GLU A 298 6.28 -15.63 -12.10
CA GLU A 298 7.28 -14.64 -11.69
C GLU A 298 8.02 -15.09 -10.42
N VAL A 299 7.27 -15.52 -9.40
CA VAL A 299 7.83 -15.97 -8.11
C VAL A 299 8.76 -17.18 -8.27
N PHE A 300 8.43 -18.10 -9.19
CA PHE A 300 9.22 -19.30 -9.45
C PHE A 300 10.25 -19.14 -10.58
N GLY A 301 10.39 -17.93 -11.17
CA GLY A 301 11.38 -17.66 -12.20
C GLY A 301 11.18 -18.46 -13.49
N VAL A 302 9.93 -18.66 -13.91
CA VAL A 302 9.58 -19.29 -15.20
C VAL A 302 10.13 -18.45 -16.36
N ARG A 303 10.67 -19.11 -17.39
CA ARG A 303 11.24 -18.43 -18.56
C ARG A 303 10.20 -17.77 -19.41
N ASP A 304 9.28 -18.56 -19.95
CA ASP A 304 8.25 -18.09 -20.88
C ASP A 304 6.87 -18.46 -20.33
N PHE A 305 6.02 -17.45 -20.19
CA PHE A 305 4.60 -17.63 -19.89
C PHE A 305 3.77 -17.42 -21.16
N VAL A 306 3.25 -18.51 -21.71
CA VAL A 306 2.60 -18.54 -23.03
C VAL A 306 1.08 -18.42 -22.88
N LEU A 307 0.49 -17.47 -23.59
CA LEU A 307 -0.92 -17.07 -23.51
C LEU A 307 -1.60 -17.11 -24.89
N ASN A 308 -2.92 -17.29 -24.92
CA ASN A 308 -3.69 -17.25 -26.17
C ASN A 308 -3.79 -15.84 -26.77
N ASP A 309 -4.00 -14.83 -25.91
CA ASP A 309 -4.14 -13.42 -26.28
C ASP A 309 -3.45 -12.57 -25.22
N ILE A 310 -2.42 -11.81 -25.60
CA ILE A 310 -1.68 -10.93 -24.67
C ILE A 310 -2.56 -9.79 -24.15
N LYS A 311 -3.65 -9.42 -24.83
CA LYS A 311 -4.57 -8.35 -24.36
C LYS A 311 -5.18 -8.66 -23.00
N ILE A 312 -5.20 -9.93 -22.58
CA ILE A 312 -5.69 -10.33 -21.26
C ILE A 312 -4.86 -9.73 -20.11
N LEU A 313 -3.61 -9.33 -20.37
CA LEU A 313 -2.78 -8.64 -19.38
C LEU A 313 -3.41 -7.31 -18.93
N ASP A 314 -4.24 -6.68 -19.77
CA ASP A 314 -4.94 -5.44 -19.44
C ASP A 314 -6.29 -5.64 -18.72
N ASP A 315 -6.76 -6.88 -18.61
CA ASP A 315 -8.02 -7.22 -17.96
C ASP A 315 -8.00 -6.91 -16.45
N LYS A 316 -9.14 -6.47 -15.91
CA LYS A 316 -9.26 -6.09 -14.50
C LYS A 316 -9.11 -7.29 -13.57
N ASP A 317 -9.69 -8.44 -13.93
CA ASP A 317 -9.66 -9.62 -13.09
C ASP A 317 -8.26 -10.25 -13.11
N PHE A 318 -7.57 -10.22 -14.27
CA PHE A 318 -6.15 -10.57 -14.36
C PHE A 318 -5.30 -9.69 -13.43
N LYS A 319 -5.36 -8.36 -13.57
CA LYS A 319 -4.57 -7.40 -12.77
C LYS A 319 -4.82 -7.50 -11.27
N SER A 320 -6.05 -7.86 -10.88
CA SER A 320 -6.41 -8.05 -9.47
C SER A 320 -5.63 -9.17 -8.77
N LEU A 321 -5.17 -10.18 -9.53
CA LEU A 321 -4.47 -11.34 -9.00
C LEU A 321 -2.98 -11.34 -9.36
N SER A 322 -2.60 -10.82 -10.53
CA SER A 322 -1.22 -10.76 -10.99
C SER A 322 -0.35 -9.85 -10.13
N MET A 323 -0.94 -8.81 -9.50
CA MET A 323 -0.24 -7.85 -8.63
C MET A 323 1.04 -7.29 -9.28
N SER A 324 0.94 -6.91 -10.56
CA SER A 324 2.03 -6.37 -11.39
C SER A 324 3.13 -7.35 -11.81
N SER A 325 2.96 -8.66 -11.61
CA SER A 325 3.89 -9.69 -12.09
C SER A 325 4.07 -9.70 -13.61
N GLU A 326 3.07 -9.24 -14.37
CA GLU A 326 3.10 -9.19 -15.83
C GLU A 326 4.21 -8.30 -16.40
N GLY A 327 4.72 -7.35 -15.61
CA GLY A 327 5.86 -6.51 -16.02
C GLY A 327 7.22 -7.20 -15.89
N TRP A 328 7.27 -8.36 -15.24
CA TRP A 328 8.53 -9.03 -14.85
C TRP A 328 8.68 -10.44 -15.42
N VAL A 329 7.57 -11.10 -15.75
CA VAL A 329 7.57 -12.40 -16.44
C VAL A 329 7.55 -12.19 -17.96
N HIS A 330 8.42 -12.88 -18.69
CA HIS A 330 8.40 -12.80 -20.15
C HIS A 330 7.17 -13.56 -20.68
N THR A 331 6.31 -12.85 -21.42
CA THR A 331 5.04 -13.38 -21.95
C THR A 331 5.08 -13.53 -23.46
N VAL A 332 4.52 -14.64 -23.96
CA VAL A 332 4.52 -14.98 -25.39
C VAL A 332 3.09 -15.27 -25.85
N GLU A 333 2.66 -14.66 -26.97
CA GLU A 333 1.34 -14.95 -27.55
C GLU A 333 1.41 -16.16 -28.48
N VAL A 334 0.63 -17.19 -28.18
CA VAL A 334 0.40 -18.36 -29.04
C VAL A 334 -1.08 -18.68 -29.05
N LYS A 335 -1.73 -18.35 -30.15
CA LYS A 335 -3.14 -18.66 -30.38
C LYS A 335 -3.37 -20.17 -30.43
N ILE A 336 -4.55 -20.62 -29.99
CA ILE A 336 -4.92 -22.05 -29.96
C ILE A 336 -4.67 -22.75 -31.31
N ASN A 337 -5.00 -22.10 -32.43
CA ASN A 337 -4.79 -22.67 -33.77
C ASN A 337 -3.31 -22.85 -34.17
N LYS A 338 -2.39 -22.16 -33.50
CA LYS A 338 -0.94 -22.25 -33.70
C LYS A 338 -0.24 -23.05 -32.59
N LEU A 339 -0.97 -23.49 -31.57
CA LEU A 339 -0.42 -24.20 -30.41
C LEU A 339 0.33 -25.47 -30.82
N ARG A 340 -0.21 -26.20 -31.81
CA ARG A 340 0.39 -27.41 -32.37
C ARG A 340 1.80 -27.15 -32.94
N GLU A 341 1.94 -26.09 -33.73
CA GLU A 341 3.20 -25.68 -34.36
C GLU A 341 4.20 -25.26 -33.29
N TYR A 342 3.74 -24.46 -32.33
CA TYR A 342 4.57 -23.98 -31.22
C TYR A 342 5.13 -25.12 -30.35
N ILE A 343 4.31 -26.13 -30.02
CA ILE A 343 4.78 -27.29 -29.24
C ILE A 343 5.90 -28.04 -29.98
N LEU A 344 5.77 -28.22 -31.31
CA LEU A 344 6.81 -28.86 -32.12
C LEU A 344 8.09 -28.02 -32.17
N GLU A 345 7.98 -26.69 -32.27
CA GLU A 345 9.14 -25.79 -32.21
C GLU A 345 9.86 -25.86 -30.86
N VAL A 346 9.11 -25.87 -29.76
CA VAL A 346 9.67 -25.97 -28.40
C VAL A 346 10.35 -27.32 -28.19
N ARG A 347 9.77 -28.41 -28.69
CA ARG A 347 10.41 -29.74 -28.71
C ARG A 347 11.73 -29.71 -29.49
N ASN A 348 11.76 -29.09 -30.68
CA ASN A 348 12.98 -28.97 -31.48
C ASN A 348 14.08 -28.14 -30.79
N LYS A 349 13.74 -27.28 -29.83
CA LYS A 349 14.69 -26.55 -28.96
C LYS A 349 15.23 -27.40 -27.79
N GLY A 350 14.84 -28.67 -27.72
CA GLY A 350 15.29 -29.65 -26.73
C GLY A 350 14.52 -29.60 -25.41
N TYR A 351 13.29 -29.10 -25.41
CA TYR A 351 12.42 -29.16 -24.25
C TYR A 351 11.61 -30.44 -24.23
N PHE A 352 11.41 -30.98 -23.02
CA PHE A 352 10.50 -32.07 -22.76
C PHE A 352 9.10 -31.52 -22.54
N ILE A 353 8.13 -31.96 -23.34
CA ILE A 353 6.76 -31.44 -23.36
C ILE A 353 5.88 -32.28 -22.44
N ILE A 354 5.38 -31.67 -21.38
CA ILE A 354 4.58 -32.33 -20.35
C ILE A 354 3.17 -31.77 -20.35
N GLY A 355 2.15 -32.63 -20.38
CA GLY A 355 0.77 -32.23 -20.08
C GLY A 355 0.43 -32.41 -18.61
N ALA A 356 -0.05 -31.35 -17.96
CA ALA A 356 -0.67 -31.44 -16.64
C ALA A 356 -2.13 -31.89 -16.80
N GLU A 357 -2.35 -33.19 -16.95
CA GLU A 357 -3.67 -33.75 -17.25
C GLU A 357 -3.87 -35.15 -16.67
N GLN A 358 -5.09 -35.43 -16.22
CA GLN A 358 -5.50 -36.73 -15.73
C GLN A 358 -5.85 -37.63 -16.92
N THR A 359 -5.05 -38.67 -17.14
CA THR A 359 -5.30 -39.65 -18.20
C THR A 359 -5.07 -41.07 -17.70
N SER A 360 -5.60 -42.07 -18.39
CA SER A 360 -5.40 -43.48 -18.04
C SER A 360 -3.93 -43.93 -18.07
N ARG A 361 -3.05 -43.15 -18.70
CA ARG A 361 -1.60 -43.41 -18.80
C ARG A 361 -0.77 -42.33 -18.10
N SER A 362 -1.41 -41.45 -17.32
CA SER A 362 -0.69 -40.38 -16.66
C SER A 362 0.20 -40.92 -15.55
N ILE A 363 1.35 -40.27 -15.35
CA ILE A 363 2.30 -40.61 -14.30
C ILE A 363 2.00 -39.72 -13.09
N SER A 364 2.04 -40.29 -11.88
CA SER A 364 1.82 -39.50 -10.67
C SER A 364 2.96 -38.51 -10.44
N LEU A 365 2.63 -37.23 -10.25
CA LEU A 365 3.58 -36.13 -9.98
C LEU A 365 4.53 -36.45 -8.82
N HIS A 366 4.05 -37.15 -7.78
CA HIS A 366 4.84 -37.54 -6.63
C HIS A 366 6.07 -38.40 -6.98
N LYS A 367 5.98 -39.20 -8.05
CA LYS A 367 7.05 -40.11 -8.49
C LYS A 367 7.83 -39.57 -9.68
N TYR A 368 7.42 -38.40 -10.20
CA TYR A 368 7.94 -37.86 -11.42
C TYR A 368 9.24 -37.08 -11.20
N LYS A 369 10.19 -37.21 -12.13
CA LYS A 369 11.44 -36.45 -12.14
C LYS A 369 11.44 -35.54 -13.36
N PHE A 370 11.49 -34.23 -13.13
CA PHE A 370 11.49 -33.24 -14.20
C PHE A 370 12.84 -33.17 -14.91
N ASN A 371 12.77 -32.96 -16.23
CA ASN A 371 13.92 -32.58 -17.03
C ASN A 371 14.22 -31.09 -16.83
N LYS A 372 15.49 -30.71 -16.83
CA LYS A 372 15.88 -29.29 -16.69
C LYS A 372 15.15 -28.40 -17.70
N LYS A 373 15.14 -28.79 -18.99
CA LYS A 373 14.32 -28.13 -20.01
C LYS A 373 12.93 -28.77 -20.09
N THR A 374 11.95 -28.13 -19.48
CA THR A 374 10.56 -28.60 -19.44
C THR A 374 9.62 -27.54 -20.00
N ALA A 375 8.65 -27.95 -20.81
CA ALA A 375 7.52 -27.14 -21.22
C ALA A 375 6.22 -27.78 -20.71
N LEU A 376 5.54 -27.10 -19.79
CA LEU A 376 4.34 -27.59 -19.14
C LEU A 376 3.09 -27.03 -19.82
N VAL A 377 2.23 -27.91 -20.33
CA VAL A 377 0.95 -27.58 -20.96
C VAL A 377 -0.16 -27.75 -19.93
N LEU A 378 -0.92 -26.67 -19.67
CA LEU A 378 -2.13 -26.71 -18.85
C LEU A 378 -3.37 -26.86 -19.72
N GLY A 379 -4.32 -27.67 -19.27
CA GLY A 379 -5.61 -27.86 -19.94
C GLY A 379 -6.62 -26.75 -19.68
N ASN A 380 -7.67 -26.72 -20.50
CA ASN A 380 -8.86 -25.89 -20.28
C ASN A 380 -9.63 -26.37 -19.04
N GLU A 381 -10.27 -25.46 -18.29
CA GLU A 381 -10.97 -25.81 -17.06
C GLU A 381 -12.15 -26.78 -17.24
N LYS A 382 -12.71 -26.85 -18.45
CA LYS A 382 -13.84 -27.74 -18.78
C LYS A 382 -13.42 -28.93 -19.61
N GLU A 383 -12.66 -28.66 -20.67
CA GLU A 383 -12.34 -29.65 -21.70
C GLU A 383 -10.96 -30.30 -21.53
N GLY A 384 -10.14 -29.81 -20.60
CA GLY A 384 -8.78 -30.31 -20.40
C GLY A 384 -7.87 -30.02 -21.60
N ILE A 385 -6.91 -30.90 -21.84
CA ILE A 385 -6.04 -30.84 -23.03
C ILE A 385 -6.71 -31.54 -24.23
N PRO A 386 -6.87 -30.85 -25.38
CA PRO A 386 -7.47 -31.42 -26.59
C PRO A 386 -6.78 -32.69 -27.11
N ALA A 387 -7.57 -33.62 -27.64
CA ALA A 387 -7.10 -34.92 -28.12
C ALA A 387 -6.10 -34.86 -29.29
N ASP A 388 -6.04 -33.76 -30.03
CA ASP A 388 -5.05 -33.52 -31.09
C ASP A 388 -3.70 -33.00 -30.55
N ILE A 389 -3.68 -32.48 -29.32
CA ILE A 389 -2.48 -32.04 -28.60
C ILE A 389 -1.89 -33.18 -27.76
N ILE A 390 -2.71 -34.06 -27.17
CA ILE A 390 -2.24 -35.19 -26.35
C ILE A 390 -1.12 -36.03 -27.03
N PRO A 391 -1.20 -36.40 -28.33
CA PRO A 391 -0.15 -37.16 -29.00
C PRO A 391 1.15 -36.39 -29.21
N LEU A 392 1.14 -35.07 -29.02
CA LEU A 392 2.32 -34.21 -29.11
C LEU A 392 3.03 -34.04 -27.78
N LEU A 393 2.45 -34.50 -26.66
CA LEU A 393 3.09 -34.49 -25.37
C LEU A 393 4.07 -35.66 -25.29
N ASP A 394 5.20 -35.48 -24.63
CA ASP A 394 6.10 -36.59 -24.33
C ASP A 394 5.48 -37.45 -23.22
N GLU A 395 4.91 -36.81 -22.18
CA GLU A 395 4.22 -37.48 -21.07
C GLU A 395 3.05 -36.63 -20.53
N CYS A 396 2.03 -37.31 -19.98
CA CYS A 396 1.00 -36.68 -19.16
C CYS A 396 1.27 -36.99 -17.70
N ILE A 397 1.26 -35.96 -16.85
CA ILE A 397 1.51 -36.08 -15.42
C ILE A 397 0.26 -35.62 -14.68
N GLU A 398 -0.13 -36.36 -13.64
CA GLU A 398 -1.30 -36.06 -12.83
C GLU A 398 -0.94 -35.81 -11.35
N ILE A 399 -1.69 -34.92 -10.71
CA ILE A 399 -1.62 -34.72 -9.25
C ILE A 399 -2.52 -35.77 -8.61
N PRO A 400 -2.01 -36.64 -7.71
CA PRO A 400 -2.85 -37.64 -7.04
C PRO A 400 -3.89 -36.95 -6.16
N GLN A 401 -5.15 -37.39 -6.27
CA GLN A 401 -6.30 -36.85 -5.53
C GLN A 401 -6.94 -37.94 -4.67
N PHE A 402 -7.37 -37.58 -3.46
CA PHE A 402 -7.96 -38.50 -2.48
C PHE A 402 -9.41 -38.11 -2.09
N GLY A 403 -9.92 -37.01 -2.64
CA GLY A 403 -11.25 -36.48 -2.34
C GLY A 403 -12.30 -36.83 -3.40
N MET A 404 -13.52 -36.32 -3.20
CA MET A 404 -14.68 -36.55 -4.08
C MET A 404 -14.80 -35.52 -5.23
N VAL A 405 -14.07 -34.40 -5.16
CA VAL A 405 -14.08 -33.37 -6.20
C VAL A 405 -13.27 -33.87 -7.39
N ARG A 406 -13.77 -33.62 -8.61
CA ARG A 406 -13.19 -34.17 -9.85
C ARG A 406 -11.77 -33.71 -10.14
N SER A 407 -11.47 -32.44 -9.89
CA SER A 407 -10.17 -31.85 -10.22
C SER A 407 -9.88 -30.60 -9.41
N LEU A 408 -8.59 -30.24 -9.34
CA LEU A 408 -8.13 -28.96 -8.81
C LEU A 408 -8.44 -27.81 -9.76
N ASN A 409 -8.49 -26.58 -9.24
CA ASN A 409 -8.47 -25.40 -10.09
C ASN A 409 -7.15 -25.37 -10.90
N VAL A 410 -7.22 -25.04 -12.19
CA VAL A 410 -6.07 -25.04 -13.11
C VAL A 410 -4.89 -24.19 -12.63
N HIS A 411 -5.12 -23.04 -11.99
CA HIS A 411 -4.01 -22.24 -11.45
C HIS A 411 -3.33 -22.93 -10.26
N VAL A 412 -4.10 -23.65 -9.43
CA VAL A 412 -3.58 -24.40 -8.27
C VAL A 412 -2.81 -25.61 -8.75
N ALA A 413 -3.33 -26.32 -9.75
CA ALA A 413 -2.63 -27.41 -10.41
C ALA A 413 -1.30 -26.90 -10.99
N GLY A 414 -1.35 -25.85 -11.82
CA GLY A 414 -0.14 -25.22 -12.38
C GLY A 414 0.87 -24.83 -11.30
N ALA A 415 0.44 -24.16 -10.23
CA ALA A 415 1.32 -23.81 -9.12
C ALA A 415 1.97 -25.04 -8.44
N THR A 416 1.25 -26.15 -8.32
CA THR A 416 1.76 -27.40 -7.74
C THR A 416 2.84 -28.03 -8.63
N PHE A 417 2.63 -28.04 -9.95
CA PHE A 417 3.62 -28.50 -10.93
C PHE A 417 4.88 -27.62 -10.93
N LEU A 418 4.70 -26.30 -10.96
CA LEU A 418 5.81 -25.34 -10.94
C LEU A 418 6.65 -25.51 -9.67
N TRP A 419 6.01 -25.62 -8.51
CA TRP A 419 6.70 -25.85 -7.24
C TRP A 419 7.51 -27.15 -7.24
N GLU A 420 6.93 -28.27 -7.71
CA GLU A 420 7.64 -29.54 -7.71
C GLU A 420 8.83 -29.54 -8.68
N TYR A 421 8.71 -28.91 -9.86
CA TYR A 421 9.86 -28.68 -10.75
C TYR A 421 10.95 -27.87 -10.04
N VAL A 422 10.57 -26.73 -9.44
CA VAL A 422 11.53 -25.82 -8.79
C VAL A 422 12.23 -26.54 -7.65
N LYS A 423 11.50 -27.25 -6.81
CA LYS A 423 12.06 -28.05 -5.71
C LYS A 423 13.08 -29.08 -6.17
N GLN A 424 12.89 -29.68 -7.36
CA GLN A 424 13.84 -30.67 -7.90
C GLN A 424 15.09 -30.04 -8.54
N HIS A 425 15.03 -28.76 -8.90
CA HIS A 425 16.11 -28.05 -9.59
C HIS A 425 16.73 -26.89 -8.78
N MET A 426 16.19 -26.62 -7.59
CA MET A 426 16.84 -25.80 -6.56
C MET A 426 18.11 -26.52 -6.12
N VAL A 427 19.27 -25.99 -6.51
CA VAL A 427 20.56 -26.34 -5.93
C VAL A 427 20.88 -25.23 -4.93
N GLU A 428 21.11 -25.62 -3.68
CA GLU A 428 21.56 -24.73 -2.59
C GLU A 428 22.87 -24.01 -2.93
#